data_AF-A0A5B7X8Y7-F1
#
_entry.id   AF-A0A5B7X8Y7-F1
#
_cell.length_a   1.000
_cell.length_b   1.000
_cell.length_c   1.000
_cell.angle_alpha   90.00
_cell.angle_beta   90.00
_cell.angle_gamma   90.00
#
_symmetry.space_group_name_H-M   'P 1'
#
loop_
_entity.id
_entity.type
_entity.pdbx_description
1 polymer ?
#
loop_
_entity_poly.entity_id
_entity_poly.type
_entity_poly.pdbx_seq_one_letter_code
_entity_poly.pdbx_strand_id
1 'polypeptide(L)'
;MKRTIIVITSAVITAILSYKIQSFEFILIVIILLSLIFLILAGIRNYFKRIRLGYIKVPVIIIGIGILGVVVSLFRPYENAVRDNGTVSDKLEYSYFTDQTDRKQLRSYFPILSELDQRDQVRMDQVIELHKQKNMVEPLDKFYAAFIYYHSDNSDDYKTASKLAAAAAKAPELKDHYQVQWLARASYDRSMLSIGKEEK
;
A
#
# COMPACT_ATOMS: atom_id res chain seq x y z
N MET A 1 -25.03 30.94 9.08
CA MET A 1 -25.23 29.77 9.96
C MET A 1 -25.42 28.46 9.19
N LYS A 2 -26.49 28.27 8.40
CA LYS A 2 -26.75 26.99 7.69
C LYS A 2 -25.58 26.49 6.80
N ARG A 3 -24.96 27.36 6.00
CA ARG A 3 -23.83 26.99 5.12
C ARG A 3 -22.58 26.56 5.89
N THR A 4 -22.27 27.25 6.98
CA THR A 4 -21.14 26.93 7.86
C THR A 4 -21.33 25.56 8.50
N ILE A 5 -22.55 25.26 8.99
CA ILE A 5 -22.88 23.95 9.55
C ILE A 5 -22.66 22.86 8.50
N ILE A 6 -23.15 23.04 7.27
CA ILE A 6 -22.94 22.05 6.19
C ILE A 6 -21.45 21.79 5.94
N VAL A 7 -20.64 22.85 5.82
CA VAL A 7 -19.20 22.71 5.58
C VAL A 7 -18.50 21.96 6.72
N ILE A 8 -18.82 22.30 7.97
CA ILE A 8 -18.26 21.63 9.15
C ILE A 8 -18.70 20.16 9.19
N THR A 9 -19.99 19.88 8.99
CA THR A 9 -20.52 18.51 8.97
C THR A 9 -19.84 17.69 7.87
N SER A 10 -19.69 18.24 6.66
CA SER A 10 -18.96 17.58 5.57
C SER A 10 -17.50 17.31 5.94
N ALA A 11 -16.81 18.28 6.53
CA ALA A 11 -15.43 18.11 6.98
C ALA A 11 -15.29 16.98 8.02
N VAL A 12 -16.19 16.93 9.00
CA VAL A 12 -16.22 15.87 10.04
C VAL A 12 -16.50 14.50 9.42
N ILE A 13 -17.50 14.39 8.55
CA ILE A 13 -17.82 13.13 7.86
C ILE A 13 -16.62 12.68 7.03
N THR A 14 -16.01 13.58 6.25
CA THR A 14 -14.81 13.28 5.47
C THR A 14 -13.67 12.79 6.36
N ALA A 15 -13.42 13.43 7.51
CA ALA A 15 -12.39 13.00 8.44
C ALA A 15 -12.67 11.58 8.99
N ILE A 16 -13.91 11.29 9.39
CA ILE A 16 -14.30 9.96 9.89
C ILE A 16 -14.11 8.89 8.81
N LEU A 17 -14.56 9.14 7.59
CA LEU A 17 -14.39 8.21 6.47
C LEU A 17 -12.91 8.02 6.12
N SER A 18 -12.12 9.10 6.14
CA SER A 18 -10.67 9.07 5.92
C SER A 18 -9.91 8.33 7.00
N TYR A 19 -10.45 8.22 8.21
CA TYR A 19 -9.87 7.42 9.28
C TYR A 19 -10.27 5.93 9.17
N LYS A 20 -11.46 5.63 8.65
CA LYS A 20 -12.01 4.26 8.63
C LYS A 20 -11.73 3.48 7.35
N ILE A 21 -11.68 4.13 6.19
CA ILE A 21 -11.64 3.45 4.88
C ILE A 21 -10.30 3.68 4.20
N GLN A 22 -9.51 2.62 4.00
CA GLN A 22 -8.10 2.72 3.58
C GLN A 22 -7.89 3.23 2.15
N SER A 23 -8.87 3.07 1.28
CA SER A 23 -8.77 3.58 -0.09
C SER A 23 -9.26 5.02 -0.23
N PHE A 24 -9.79 5.63 0.84
CA PHE A 24 -10.51 6.88 0.75
C PHE A 24 -9.58 8.08 0.46
N GLU A 25 -8.35 8.06 0.94
CA GLU A 25 -7.36 9.09 0.62
C GLU A 25 -7.11 9.26 -0.89
N PHE A 26 -7.11 8.17 -1.66
CA PHE A 26 -6.92 8.23 -3.11
C PHE A 26 -8.11 8.85 -3.81
N ILE A 27 -9.33 8.57 -3.32
CA ILE A 27 -10.56 9.21 -3.82
C ILE A 27 -10.50 10.71 -3.55
N LEU A 28 -10.06 11.12 -2.35
CA LEU A 28 -9.91 12.53 -2.01
C LEU A 28 -8.87 13.22 -2.87
N ILE A 29 -7.72 12.57 -3.14
CA ILE A 29 -6.70 13.10 -4.06
C ILE A 29 -7.31 13.35 -5.44
N VAL A 30 -8.09 12.41 -5.99
CA VAL A 30 -8.76 12.59 -7.28
C VAL A 30 -9.73 13.78 -7.24
N ILE A 31 -10.54 13.92 -6.18
CA ILE A 31 -11.48 15.04 -6.02
C ILE A 31 -10.72 16.39 -5.96
N ILE A 32 -9.60 16.43 -5.24
CA ILE A 32 -8.73 17.62 -5.15
C ILE A 32 -8.18 17.96 -6.55
N LEU A 33 -7.65 16.98 -7.28
CA LEU A 33 -7.10 17.19 -8.62
C LEU A 33 -8.16 17.72 -9.59
N LEU A 34 -9.36 17.13 -9.60
CA LEU A 34 -10.47 17.62 -10.43
C LEU A 34 -10.89 19.05 -10.05
N SER A 35 -10.89 19.37 -8.75
CA SER A 35 -11.21 20.71 -8.26
C SER A 35 -10.13 21.73 -8.67
N LEU A 36 -8.86 21.34 -8.66
CA LEU A 36 -7.75 22.16 -9.14
C LEU A 36 -7.84 22.41 -10.65
N ILE A 37 -8.11 21.36 -11.44
CA ILE A 37 -8.33 21.49 -12.90
C ILE A 37 -9.49 22.46 -13.17
N PHE A 38 -10.60 22.33 -12.45
CA PHE A 38 -11.72 23.25 -12.57
C PHE A 38 -11.32 24.70 -12.25
N LEU A 39 -10.56 24.93 -11.18
CA LEU A 39 -10.09 26.27 -10.82
C LEU A 39 -9.15 26.87 -11.88
N ILE A 40 -8.29 26.06 -12.49
CA ILE A 40 -7.43 26.49 -13.62
C ILE A 40 -8.31 26.93 -14.80
N LEU A 41 -9.28 26.11 -15.21
CA LEU A 41 -10.19 26.43 -16.31
C LEU A 41 -11.04 27.67 -16.01
N ALA A 42 -11.52 27.80 -14.76
CA ALA A 42 -12.26 28.97 -14.31
C ALA A 42 -11.39 30.22 -14.31
N GLY A 43 -10.12 30.12 -13.90
CA GLY A 43 -9.13 31.20 -13.93
C GLY A 43 -8.84 31.68 -15.35
N ILE A 44 -8.60 30.76 -16.28
CA ILE A 44 -8.43 31.06 -17.71
C ILE A 44 -9.68 31.77 -18.23
N ARG A 45 -10.87 31.25 -17.96
CA ARG A 45 -12.13 31.90 -18.37
C ARG A 45 -12.28 33.28 -17.74
N ASN A 46 -11.93 33.46 -16.47
CA ASN A 46 -12.03 34.74 -15.76
C ASN A 46 -11.16 35.83 -16.39
N TYR A 47 -9.99 35.46 -16.91
CA TYR A 47 -9.11 36.35 -17.65
C TYR A 47 -9.82 36.94 -18.88
N PHE A 48 -10.60 36.12 -19.60
CA PHE A 48 -11.35 36.57 -20.79
C PHE A 48 -12.73 37.15 -20.47
N LYS A 49 -13.39 36.67 -19.42
CA LYS A 49 -14.76 37.06 -19.01
C LYS A 49 -14.91 36.96 -17.50
N ARG A 50 -15.22 38.07 -16.83
CA ARG A 50 -15.46 38.08 -15.37
C ARG A 50 -16.45 36.99 -14.94
N ILE A 51 -15.99 36.07 -14.11
CA ILE A 51 -16.83 35.03 -13.51
C ILE A 51 -17.31 35.43 -12.13
N ARG A 52 -18.43 34.86 -11.68
CA ARG A 52 -18.92 35.07 -10.32
C ARG A 52 -17.99 34.39 -9.32
N LEU A 53 -17.59 35.11 -8.27
CA LEU A 53 -16.72 34.63 -7.20
C LEU A 53 -17.22 33.32 -6.53
N GLY A 54 -18.53 33.07 -6.56
CA GLY A 54 -19.13 31.83 -6.06
C GLY A 54 -18.61 30.56 -6.72
N TYR A 55 -18.24 30.61 -8.01
CA TYR A 55 -17.68 29.47 -8.73
C TYR A 55 -16.26 29.11 -8.26
N ILE A 56 -15.53 30.05 -7.68
CA ILE A 56 -14.20 29.81 -7.11
C ILE A 56 -14.32 29.28 -5.67
N LYS A 57 -15.26 29.83 -4.89
CA LYS A 57 -15.40 29.48 -3.46
C LYS A 57 -15.71 28.00 -3.23
N VAL A 58 -16.57 27.39 -4.04
CA VAL A 58 -17.00 25.99 -3.82
C VAL A 58 -15.84 25.00 -4.01
N PRO A 59 -15.09 24.99 -5.13
CA PRO A 59 -13.92 24.13 -5.28
C PRO A 59 -12.85 24.35 -4.21
N VAL A 60 -12.62 25.60 -3.78
CA VAL A 60 -11.66 25.90 -2.70
C VAL A 60 -12.09 25.25 -1.38
N ILE A 61 -13.38 25.29 -1.04
CA ILE A 61 -13.90 24.60 0.15
C ILE A 61 -13.76 23.08 0.02
N ILE A 62 -14.07 22.51 -1.15
CA ILE A 62 -13.90 21.07 -1.43
C ILE A 62 -12.44 20.66 -1.26
N ILE A 63 -11.51 21.43 -1.80
CA ILE A 63 -10.06 21.21 -1.65
C ILE A 63 -9.68 21.23 -0.17
N GLY A 64 -10.14 22.22 0.60
CA GLY A 64 -9.86 22.30 2.04
C GLY A 64 -10.35 21.08 2.81
N ILE A 65 -11.58 20.63 2.53
CA ILE A 65 -12.15 19.41 3.12
C ILE A 65 -11.36 18.15 2.71
N GLY A 66 -10.99 18.06 1.42
CA GLY A 66 -10.20 16.94 0.90
C GLY A 66 -8.82 16.87 1.54
N ILE A 67 -8.11 17.99 1.65
CA ILE A 67 -6.80 18.07 2.30
C ILE A 67 -6.93 17.64 3.77
N LEU A 68 -7.94 18.13 4.49
CA LEU A 68 -8.19 17.70 5.87
C LEU A 68 -8.36 16.18 5.97
N GLY A 69 -9.16 15.58 5.07
CA GLY A 69 -9.34 14.13 5.03
C GLY A 69 -8.05 13.36 4.77
N VAL A 70 -7.26 13.79 3.78
CA VAL A 70 -5.94 13.21 3.49
C VAL A 70 -5.01 13.32 4.70
N VAL A 71 -4.96 14.48 5.36
CA VAL A 71 -4.13 14.64 6.57
C VAL A 71 -4.60 13.68 7.66
N VAL A 72 -5.90 13.54 7.90
CA VAL A 72 -6.45 12.62 8.90
C VAL A 72 -6.12 11.15 8.57
N SER A 73 -6.15 10.75 7.29
CA SER A 73 -5.83 9.37 6.92
C SER A 73 -4.37 9.00 7.19
N LEU A 74 -3.44 9.97 7.09
CA LEU A 74 -2.02 9.76 7.37
C LEU A 74 -1.74 9.37 8.83
N PHE A 75 -2.63 9.71 9.77
CA PHE A 75 -2.51 9.38 11.20
C PHE A 75 -3.27 8.12 11.62
N ARG A 76 -3.89 7.40 10.67
CA ARG A 76 -4.51 6.11 10.98
C ARG A 76 -3.44 5.12 11.45
N PRO A 77 -3.64 4.34 12.52
CA PRO A 77 -2.66 3.35 12.96
C PRO A 77 -2.52 2.19 11.96
N TYR A 78 -1.35 1.56 11.89
CA TYR A 78 -1.21 0.28 11.16
C TYR A 78 -1.90 -0.83 11.96
N GLU A 79 -2.39 -1.85 11.25
CA GLU A 79 -2.71 -3.12 11.90
C GLU A 79 -1.42 -3.82 12.33
N ASN A 80 -1.50 -4.85 13.18
CA ASN A 80 -0.30 -5.61 13.56
C ASN A 80 0.39 -6.20 12.31
N ALA A 81 1.71 -6.12 12.25
CA ALA A 81 2.46 -6.59 11.07
C ALA A 81 2.41 -8.13 10.91
N VAL A 82 2.25 -8.83 12.04
CA VAL A 82 2.21 -10.28 12.14
C VAL A 82 1.12 -10.69 13.14
N ARG A 83 0.79 -11.98 13.15
CA ARG A 83 -0.08 -12.58 14.17
C ARG A 83 0.54 -13.83 14.75
N ASP A 84 0.30 -14.08 16.04
CA ASP A 84 0.90 -15.21 16.75
C ASP A 84 0.01 -16.46 16.77
N ASN A 85 -1.28 -16.29 16.48
CA ASN A 85 -2.27 -17.36 16.49
C ASN A 85 -2.57 -17.92 15.09
N GLY A 86 -3.11 -19.15 15.05
CA GLY A 86 -3.44 -19.87 13.83
C GLY A 86 -2.36 -20.83 13.34
N THR A 87 -2.61 -21.43 12.18
CA THR A 87 -1.69 -22.34 11.49
C THR A 87 -0.47 -21.60 10.90
N VAL A 88 0.46 -22.31 10.28
CA VAL A 88 1.59 -21.69 9.58
C VAL A 88 1.12 -20.89 8.35
N SER A 89 0.24 -21.48 7.55
CA SER A 89 -0.34 -20.84 6.36
C SER A 89 -1.06 -19.56 6.71
N ASP A 90 -1.86 -19.62 7.76
CA ASP A 90 -2.54 -18.49 8.40
C ASP A 90 -1.64 -17.30 8.74
N LYS A 91 -0.45 -17.57 9.33
CA LYS A 91 0.51 -16.53 9.72
C LYS A 91 1.22 -15.93 8.52
N LEU A 92 1.58 -16.77 7.55
CA LEU A 92 2.24 -16.34 6.32
C LEU A 92 1.31 -15.52 5.44
N GLU A 93 0.06 -15.96 5.28
CA GLU A 93 -0.98 -15.22 4.57
C GLU A 93 -1.22 -13.86 5.22
N TYR A 94 -1.33 -13.81 6.55
CA TYR A 94 -1.51 -12.56 7.27
C TYR A 94 -0.33 -11.60 7.10
N SER A 95 0.90 -12.11 7.19
CA SER A 95 2.12 -11.31 6.98
C SER A 95 2.16 -10.74 5.57
N TYR A 96 1.86 -11.55 4.55
CA TYR A 96 1.75 -11.10 3.17
C TYR A 96 0.66 -10.04 2.99
N PHE A 97 -0.54 -10.29 3.50
CA PHE A 97 -1.67 -9.38 3.32
C PHE A 97 -1.42 -8.02 3.99
N THR A 98 -0.83 -8.01 5.19
CA THR A 98 -0.52 -6.76 5.87
C THR A 98 0.64 -6.01 5.20
N ASP A 99 1.65 -6.68 4.64
CA ASP A 99 2.69 -6.04 3.81
C ASP A 99 2.06 -5.33 2.61
N GLN A 100 1.22 -6.04 1.85
CA GLN A 100 0.53 -5.48 0.68
C GLN A 100 -0.42 -4.34 1.06
N THR A 101 -1.04 -4.44 2.24
CA THR A 101 -1.93 -3.43 2.77
C THR A 101 -1.15 -2.18 3.13
N ASP A 102 -0.04 -2.30 3.85
CA ASP A 102 0.78 -1.16 4.25
C ASP A 102 1.31 -0.42 3.03
N ARG A 103 1.81 -1.13 2.01
CA ARG A 103 2.33 -0.54 0.77
C ARG A 103 1.27 0.19 -0.07
N LYS A 104 -0.02 -0.08 0.18
CA LYS A 104 -1.14 0.65 -0.46
C LYS A 104 -1.56 1.91 0.28
N GLN A 105 -0.98 2.22 1.44
CA GLN A 105 -1.33 3.41 2.22
C GLN A 105 -0.45 4.58 1.83
N LEU A 106 -1.05 5.76 1.71
CA LEU A 106 -0.33 6.97 1.31
C LEU A 106 0.82 7.32 2.28
N ARG A 107 0.63 7.10 3.59
CA ARG A 107 1.65 7.36 4.62
C ARG A 107 2.93 6.54 4.45
N SER A 108 2.87 5.39 3.80
CA SER A 108 4.01 4.51 3.59
C SER A 108 5.06 5.11 2.65
N TYR A 109 4.68 6.15 1.89
CA TYR A 109 5.57 6.93 1.02
C TYR A 109 6.17 8.16 1.72
N PHE A 110 5.82 8.43 2.97
CA PHE A 110 6.34 9.54 3.75
C PHE A 110 7.31 9.03 4.82
N PRO A 111 8.64 9.22 4.68
CA PRO A 111 9.63 8.64 5.59
C PRO A 111 9.42 8.94 7.07
N ILE A 112 8.82 10.09 7.41
CA ILE A 112 8.57 10.52 8.79
C ILE A 112 7.38 9.77 9.43
N LEU A 113 6.45 9.26 8.62
CA LEU A 113 5.23 8.57 9.06
C LEU A 113 5.23 7.07 8.74
N SER A 114 6.16 6.63 7.89
CA SER A 114 6.26 5.26 7.46
C SER A 114 6.95 4.42 8.54
N GLU A 115 6.32 3.31 8.90
CA GLU A 115 6.90 2.28 9.77
C GLU A 115 7.30 1.03 8.96
N LEU A 116 7.37 1.14 7.63
CA LEU A 116 7.57 -0.01 6.75
C LEU A 116 8.82 -0.81 7.10
N ASP A 117 9.97 -0.17 7.28
CA ASP A 117 11.23 -0.87 7.54
C ASP A 117 11.18 -1.69 8.84
N GLN A 118 10.64 -1.12 9.91
CA GLN A 118 10.46 -1.82 11.19
C GLN A 118 9.49 -3.00 11.04
N ARG A 119 8.40 -2.80 10.29
CA ARG A 119 7.36 -3.82 10.10
C ARG A 119 7.83 -4.94 9.19
N ASP A 120 8.62 -4.62 8.18
CA ASP A 120 9.27 -5.58 7.29
C ASP A 120 10.23 -6.46 8.08
N GLN A 121 10.99 -5.90 9.02
CA GLN A 121 11.83 -6.67 9.94
C GLN A 121 10.99 -7.64 10.80
N VAL A 122 9.89 -7.17 11.40
CA VAL A 122 9.02 -8.02 12.24
C VAL A 122 8.44 -9.20 11.44
N ARG A 123 8.03 -8.97 10.19
CA ARG A 123 7.56 -10.04 9.30
C ARG A 123 8.69 -10.99 8.94
N MET A 124 9.87 -10.46 8.63
CA MET A 124 11.04 -11.25 8.28
C MET A 124 11.39 -12.21 9.41
N ASP A 125 11.43 -11.71 10.66
CA ASP A 125 11.74 -12.52 11.83
C ASP A 125 10.76 -13.68 11.99
N GLN A 126 9.46 -13.43 11.85
CA GLN A 126 8.43 -14.48 11.91
C GLN A 126 8.58 -15.49 10.77
N VAL A 127 8.79 -15.02 9.53
CA VAL A 127 8.94 -15.92 8.36
C VAL A 127 10.20 -16.79 8.51
N ILE A 128 11.31 -16.23 8.97
CA ILE A 128 12.55 -16.98 9.24
C ILE A 128 12.30 -18.07 10.29
N GLU A 129 11.59 -17.76 11.37
CA GLU A 129 11.25 -18.74 12.40
C GLU A 129 10.41 -19.89 11.83
N LEU A 130 9.33 -19.56 11.12
CA LEU A 130 8.43 -20.54 10.49
C LEU A 130 9.16 -21.41 9.45
N HIS A 131 10.09 -20.82 8.69
CA HIS A 131 10.89 -21.52 7.71
C HIS A 131 11.86 -22.53 8.37
N LYS A 132 12.52 -22.14 9.48
CA LYS A 132 13.44 -23.03 10.22
C LYS A 132 12.73 -24.27 10.78
N GLN A 133 11.45 -24.13 11.13
CA GLN A 133 10.64 -25.25 11.62
C GLN A 133 10.23 -26.25 10.52
N LYS A 134 10.57 -25.98 9.24
CA LYS A 134 10.24 -26.81 8.07
C LYS A 134 8.75 -27.09 7.88
N ASN A 135 7.90 -26.21 8.39
CA ASN A 135 6.44 -26.38 8.35
C ASN A 135 5.77 -25.72 7.13
N MET A 136 6.53 -25.11 6.22
CA MET A 136 6.01 -24.46 5.01
C MET A 136 5.84 -25.48 3.87
N VAL A 137 4.73 -26.22 3.89
CA VAL A 137 4.50 -27.32 2.96
C VAL A 137 3.75 -26.83 1.72
N GLU A 138 2.73 -26.00 1.91
CA GLU A 138 1.83 -25.60 0.83
C GLU A 138 2.51 -24.65 -0.16
N PRO A 139 2.15 -24.70 -1.46
CA PRO A 139 2.69 -23.76 -2.45
C PRO A 139 2.40 -22.30 -2.14
N LEU A 140 1.23 -21.99 -1.56
CA LEU A 140 0.89 -20.63 -1.15
C LEU A 140 1.75 -20.14 0.03
N ASP A 141 2.07 -21.00 1.00
CA ASP A 141 2.99 -20.66 2.09
C ASP A 141 4.34 -20.21 1.54
N LYS A 142 4.86 -20.96 0.56
CA LYS A 142 6.13 -20.63 -0.12
C LYS A 142 6.03 -19.31 -0.87
N PHE A 143 4.91 -19.05 -1.56
CA PHE A 143 4.68 -17.77 -2.23
C PHE A 143 4.68 -16.60 -1.23
N TYR A 144 3.92 -16.71 -0.14
CA TYR A 144 3.83 -15.66 0.87
C TYR A 144 5.17 -15.40 1.56
N ALA A 145 5.88 -16.46 1.97
CA ALA A 145 7.21 -16.36 2.55
C ALA A 145 8.21 -15.75 1.55
N ALA A 146 8.18 -16.17 0.28
CA ALA A 146 9.04 -15.61 -0.75
C ALA A 146 8.83 -14.10 -0.94
N PHE A 147 7.59 -13.63 -0.84
CA PHE A 147 7.26 -12.22 -0.96
C PHE A 147 7.89 -11.39 0.16
N ILE A 148 7.86 -11.90 1.40
CA ILE A 148 8.52 -11.23 2.53
C ILE A 148 10.04 -11.24 2.35
N TYR A 149 10.64 -12.39 2.01
CA TYR A 149 12.09 -12.48 1.74
C TYR A 149 12.55 -11.55 0.61
N TYR A 150 11.71 -11.35 -0.41
CA TYR A 150 12.01 -10.47 -1.54
C TYR A 150 12.24 -9.00 -1.13
N HIS A 151 11.67 -8.58 0.00
CA HIS A 151 11.84 -7.24 0.56
C HIS A 151 13.06 -7.07 1.46
N SER A 152 13.84 -8.13 1.71
CA SER A 152 15.10 -8.05 2.46
C SER A 152 16.12 -7.12 1.76
N ASP A 153 17.18 -6.76 2.47
CA ASP A 153 18.40 -6.12 1.96
C ASP A 153 19.58 -7.09 1.81
N ASN A 154 19.39 -8.38 2.14
CA ASN A 154 20.44 -9.40 2.14
C ASN A 154 20.40 -10.30 0.90
N SER A 155 21.58 -10.54 0.30
CA SER A 155 21.73 -11.43 -0.85
C SER A 155 21.29 -12.88 -0.60
N ASP A 156 21.45 -13.42 0.60
CA ASP A 156 21.03 -14.79 0.92
C ASP A 156 19.52 -14.91 1.06
N ASP A 157 18.85 -13.84 1.51
CA ASP A 157 17.40 -13.76 1.54
C ASP A 157 16.83 -13.69 0.12
N TYR A 158 17.47 -12.97 -0.81
CA TYR A 158 17.06 -12.99 -2.22
C TYR A 158 17.14 -14.38 -2.84
N LYS A 159 18.19 -15.14 -2.54
CA LYS A 159 18.30 -16.55 -2.98
C LYS A 159 17.17 -17.39 -2.41
N THR A 160 16.82 -17.16 -1.14
CA THR A 160 15.72 -17.85 -0.47
C THR A 160 14.38 -17.49 -1.08
N ALA A 161 14.12 -16.21 -1.32
CA ALA A 161 12.95 -15.71 -2.04
C ALA A 161 12.82 -16.38 -3.42
N SER A 162 13.90 -16.38 -4.20
CA SER A 162 13.92 -16.99 -5.53
C SER A 162 13.58 -18.48 -5.51
N LYS A 163 14.15 -19.25 -4.58
CA LYS A 163 13.87 -20.69 -4.43
C LYS A 163 12.42 -20.95 -4.05
N LEU A 164 11.90 -20.24 -3.07
CA LEU A 164 10.53 -20.41 -2.58
C LEU A 164 9.51 -19.99 -3.65
N ALA A 165 9.71 -18.84 -4.30
CA ALA A 165 8.85 -18.36 -5.38
C ALA A 165 8.86 -19.33 -6.57
N ALA A 166 10.04 -19.84 -6.97
CA ALA A 166 10.14 -20.83 -8.03
C ALA A 166 9.44 -22.16 -7.68
N ALA A 167 9.50 -22.58 -6.41
CA ALA A 167 8.78 -23.77 -5.95
C ALA A 167 7.25 -23.56 -5.98
N ALA A 168 6.77 -22.40 -5.53
CA ALA A 168 5.35 -22.04 -5.62
C ALA A 168 4.87 -21.97 -7.08
N ALA A 169 5.65 -21.34 -7.96
CA ALA A 169 5.29 -21.18 -9.39
C ALA A 169 5.24 -22.49 -10.18
N LYS A 170 5.93 -23.54 -9.71
CA LYS A 170 5.90 -24.89 -10.30
C LYS A 170 4.70 -25.72 -9.86
N ALA A 171 3.97 -25.30 -8.83
CA ALA A 171 2.80 -26.02 -8.37
C ALA A 171 1.68 -25.95 -9.43
N PRO A 172 1.09 -27.09 -9.84
CA PRO A 172 0.06 -27.13 -10.87
C PRO A 172 -1.11 -26.16 -10.63
N GLU A 173 -1.53 -26.01 -9.38
CA GLU A 173 -2.63 -25.16 -8.93
C GLU A 173 -2.32 -23.65 -8.99
N LEU A 174 -1.04 -23.25 -9.03
CA LEU A 174 -0.59 -21.85 -9.11
C LEU A 174 0.01 -21.48 -10.47
N LYS A 175 0.00 -22.40 -11.43
CA LYS A 175 0.61 -22.21 -12.76
C LYS A 175 0.13 -20.93 -13.46
N ASP A 176 -1.18 -20.66 -13.41
CA ASP A 176 -1.78 -19.52 -14.10
C ASP A 176 -1.94 -18.28 -13.18
N HIS A 177 -1.44 -18.35 -11.94
CA HIS A 177 -1.51 -17.24 -11.00
C HIS A 177 -0.44 -16.19 -11.31
N TYR A 178 -0.83 -15.11 -12.01
CA TYR A 178 0.08 -14.07 -12.49
C TYR A 178 1.10 -13.59 -11.44
N GLN A 179 0.65 -13.26 -10.21
CA GLN A 179 1.56 -12.73 -9.19
C GLN A 179 2.60 -13.75 -8.72
N VAL A 180 2.28 -15.05 -8.74
CA VAL A 180 3.22 -16.12 -8.36
C VAL A 180 4.29 -16.25 -9.44
N GLN A 181 3.87 -16.23 -10.71
CA GLN A 181 4.78 -16.30 -11.85
C GLN A 181 5.68 -15.05 -11.94
N TRP A 182 5.11 -13.87 -11.68
CA TRP A 182 5.86 -12.62 -11.61
C TRP A 182 6.89 -12.64 -10.49
N LEU A 183 6.51 -13.05 -9.26
CA LEU A 183 7.43 -13.08 -8.12
C LEU A 183 8.59 -14.03 -8.37
N ALA A 184 8.34 -15.19 -8.99
CA ALA A 184 9.40 -16.15 -9.32
C ALA A 184 10.47 -15.55 -10.25
N ARG A 185 10.07 -14.72 -11.22
CA ARG A 185 11.01 -14.00 -12.10
C ARG A 185 11.70 -12.87 -11.35
N ALA A 186 10.94 -11.97 -10.74
CA ALA A 186 11.47 -10.80 -10.05
C ALA A 186 12.47 -11.17 -8.93
N SER A 187 12.18 -12.21 -8.14
CA SER A 187 13.08 -12.68 -7.09
C SER A 187 14.32 -13.39 -7.63
N TYR A 188 14.23 -14.06 -8.78
CA TYR A 188 15.39 -14.61 -9.47
C TYR A 188 16.32 -13.50 -9.95
N ASP A 189 15.78 -12.49 -10.64
CA ASP A 189 16.57 -11.36 -11.16
C ASP A 189 17.26 -10.62 -10.02
N ARG A 190 16.52 -10.31 -8.95
CA ARG A 190 17.08 -9.67 -7.76
C ARG A 190 18.20 -10.50 -7.11
N SER A 191 18.07 -11.83 -7.09
CA SER A 191 19.11 -12.73 -6.59
C SER A 191 20.34 -12.82 -7.52
N MET A 192 20.18 -12.67 -8.84
CA MET A 192 21.30 -12.65 -9.78
C MET A 192 22.06 -11.33 -9.72
N LEU A 193 21.33 -10.22 -9.70
CA LEU A 193 21.89 -8.87 -9.57
C LEU A 193 22.70 -8.73 -8.27
N SER A 194 22.22 -9.31 -7.16
CA SER A 194 22.93 -9.24 -5.88
C SER A 194 24.29 -9.96 -5.86
N ILE A 195 24.55 -10.84 -6.81
CA ILE A 195 25.83 -11.53 -7.00
C ILE A 195 26.59 -11.06 -8.25
N GLY A 196 26.19 -9.93 -8.83
CA GLY A 196 26.84 -9.32 -10.00
C GLY A 196 26.60 -10.05 -11.32
N LYS A 197 25.52 -10.84 -11.42
CA LYS A 197 25.11 -11.52 -12.67
C LYS A 197 23.95 -10.79 -13.34
N GLU A 198 23.80 -11.01 -14.64
CA GLU A 198 22.70 -10.46 -15.45
C GLU A 198 21.34 -11.07 -15.06
N GLU A 199 20.28 -10.26 -15.21
CA GLU A 199 18.86 -10.63 -15.07
C GLU A 199 18.34 -11.41 -16.31
N LYS A 200 17.15 -12.04 -16.23
CA LYS A 200 16.59 -12.86 -17.31
C LYS A 200 15.15 -12.55 -17.72
#